data_AF-A0A6V7LZC9-F1
#
_entry.id   AF-A0A6V7LZC9-F1
#
_cell.length_a   1.000
_cell.length_b   1.000
_cell.length_c   1.000
_cell.angle_alpha   90.00
_cell.angle_beta   90.00
_cell.angle_gamma   90.00
#
_symmetry.space_group_name_H-M   'P 1'
#
loop_
_entity.id
_entity.type
_entity.pdbx_description
1 polymer ?
#
loop_
_entity_poly.entity_id
_entity_poly.type
_entity_poly.pdbx_seq_one_letter_code
_entity_poly.pdbx_strand_id
1 'polypeptide(L)'
;NLAIGIGIQNFPEGLAVSLPLQAAGFSTLKSFWYGQLSGMVEPIAGVLGAAGVSLAAPALPYALAFAAGAMIYVVVDDIIPEAHQ
;
A
#
# COMPACT_ATOMS: atom_id res chain seq x y z
N ASN A 1 9.08 -1.09 12.03
CA ASN A 1 9.16 -2.35 11.24
C ASN A 1 8.60 -2.20 9.83
N LEU A 2 7.38 -1.69 9.63
CA LEU A 2 6.81 -1.49 8.29
C LEU A 2 7.65 -0.59 7.36
N ALA A 3 8.08 0.58 7.83
CA ALA A 3 8.91 1.50 7.03
C ALA A 3 10.25 0.87 6.56
N ILE A 4 10.85 0.01 7.39
CA ILE A 4 12.08 -0.71 7.03
C ILE A 4 11.76 -1.79 5.97
N GLY A 5 10.63 -2.49 6.12
CA GLY A 5 10.16 -3.46 5.12
C GLY A 5 9.90 -2.82 3.76
N ILE A 6 9.25 -1.65 3.75
CA ILE A 6 9.01 -0.84 2.54
C ILE A 6 10.35 -0.42 1.92
N GLY A 7 11.29 0.09 2.72
CA GLY A 7 12.62 0.47 2.23
C GLY A 7 13.39 -0.70 1.60
N ILE A 8 13.24 -1.91 2.12
CA ILE A 8 13.89 -3.10 1.56
C ILE A 8 13.28 -3.51 0.21
N GLN A 9 11.94 -3.48 0.03
CA GLN A 9 11.31 -3.80 -1.27
C GLN A 9 11.52 -2.71 -2.33
N ASN A 10 11.72 -1.46 -1.89
CA ASN A 10 11.96 -0.32 -2.78
C ASN A 10 13.26 -0.48 -3.57
N PHE A 11 14.25 -1.19 -3.01
CA PHE A 11 15.51 -1.43 -3.72
C PHE A 11 15.31 -2.33 -4.97
N PRO A 12 14.68 -3.52 -4.86
CA PRO A 12 14.20 -4.27 -6.02
C PRO A 12 13.33 -3.46 -6.99
N GLU A 13 12.38 -2.65 -6.51
CA GLU A 13 11.51 -1.83 -7.37
C GLU A 13 12.30 -0.77 -8.15
N GLY A 14 13.23 -0.07 -7.49
CA GLY A 14 14.11 0.91 -8.14
C GLY A 14 14.99 0.28 -9.22
N LEU A 15 15.47 -0.94 -9.00
CA LEU A 15 16.19 -1.72 -10.01
C LEU A 15 15.28 -2.18 -11.16
N ALA A 16 14.05 -2.58 -10.87
CA ALA A 16 13.06 -2.97 -11.87
C ALA A 16 12.70 -1.82 -12.82
N VAL A 17 12.82 -0.56 -12.38
CA VAL A 17 12.66 0.63 -13.24
C VAL A 17 13.97 1.00 -13.95
N SER A 18 15.11 0.93 -13.25
CA SER A 18 16.41 1.37 -13.77
C SER A 18 16.99 0.45 -14.85
N LEU A 19 16.88 -0.87 -14.68
CA LEU A 19 17.49 -1.84 -15.60
C LEU A 19 16.85 -1.84 -17.00
N PRO A 20 15.52 -1.79 -17.15
CA PRO A 20 14.90 -1.65 -18.46
C PRO A 20 15.24 -0.33 -19.17
N LEU A 21 15.34 0.78 -18.42
CA LEU A 21 15.76 2.07 -18.99
C LEU A 21 17.19 2.02 -19.53
N GLN A 22 18.10 1.37 -18.80
CA GLN A 22 19.46 1.13 -19.30
C GLN A 22 19.45 0.24 -20.54
N ALA A 23 18.67 -0.85 -20.54
CA ALA A 23 18.52 -1.75 -21.68
C ALA A 23 17.91 -1.06 -22.91
N ALA A 24 17.07 -0.04 -22.71
CA ALA A 24 16.50 0.81 -23.75
C ALA A 24 17.49 1.85 -24.32
N GLY A 25 18.75 1.86 -23.86
CA GLY A 25 19.82 2.72 -24.38
C GLY A 25 20.08 4.00 -23.60
N PHE A 26 19.45 4.20 -22.43
CA PHE A 26 19.79 5.32 -21.56
C PHE A 26 21.13 5.07 -20.85
N SER A 27 21.85 6.15 -20.55
CA SER A 27 23.10 6.05 -19.79
C SER A 27 22.82 5.55 -18.37
N THR A 28 23.74 4.77 -17.80
CA THR A 28 23.63 4.19 -16.45
C THR A 28 23.22 5.22 -15.40
N LEU A 29 23.78 6.43 -15.47
CA LEU A 29 23.47 7.50 -14.53
C LEU A 29 22.04 8.03 -14.72
N LYS A 30 21.56 8.19 -15.97
CA LYS A 30 20.17 8.61 -16.23
C LYS A 30 19.18 7.54 -15.77
N SER A 31 19.45 6.29 -16.08
CA SER A 31 18.58 5.17 -15.67
C SER A 31 18.48 5.05 -14.16
N PHE A 32 19.60 5.19 -13.45
CA PHE A 32 19.62 5.24 -11.98
C PHE A 32 18.81 6.41 -11.44
N TRP A 33 18.96 7.61 -12.00
CA TRP A 33 18.20 8.79 -11.57
C TRP A 33 16.70 8.61 -11.78
N TYR A 34 16.28 8.05 -12.90
CA TYR A 34 14.86 7.77 -13.14
C TYR A 34 14.30 6.72 -12.18
N GLY A 35 15.07 5.68 -11.83
CA GLY A 35 14.68 4.73 -10.79
C GLY A 35 14.48 5.40 -9.42
N GLN A 36 15.41 6.27 -9.02
CA GLN A 36 15.29 7.02 -7.75
C GLN A 36 14.12 8.00 -7.75
N LEU A 37 13.88 8.70 -8.87
CA LEU A 37 12.74 9.61 -9.02
C LEU A 37 11.41 8.86 -8.94
N SER A 38 11.34 7.63 -9.46
CA SER A 38 10.17 6.76 -9.30
C SER A 38 9.92 6.42 -7.83
N GLY A 39 10.96 6.06 -7.07
CA GLY A 39 10.84 5.77 -5.64
C GLY A 39 10.47 6.99 -4.79
N MET A 40 10.86 8.20 -5.19
CA MET A 40 10.49 9.45 -4.49
C MET A 40 8.98 9.73 -4.49
N VAL A 41 8.19 9.08 -5.35
CA VAL A 41 6.73 9.18 -5.33
C VAL A 41 6.15 8.65 -4.02
N GLU A 42 6.76 7.61 -3.44
CA GLU A 42 6.27 6.98 -2.21
C GLU A 42 6.26 7.89 -0.97
N PRO A 43 7.35 8.58 -0.59
CA PRO A 43 7.30 9.48 0.55
C PRO A 43 6.32 10.64 0.34
N ILE A 44 6.16 11.13 -0.90
CA ILE A 44 5.20 12.19 -1.22
C ILE A 44 3.78 11.68 -1.03
N ALA A 45 3.44 10.55 -1.63
CA ALA A 45 2.13 9.92 -1.47
C ALA A 45 1.88 9.49 -0.02
N GLY A 46 2.91 9.05 0.69
CA GLY A 46 2.85 8.69 2.10
C GLY A 46 2.49 9.88 3.00
N VAL A 47 3.09 11.04 2.78
CA VAL A 47 2.73 12.27 3.50
C VAL A 47 1.31 12.72 3.16
N LEU A 48 0.91 12.68 1.89
CA LEU A 48 -0.45 13.01 1.47
C LEU A 48 -1.48 12.04 2.06
N GLY A 49 -1.16 10.74 2.10
CA GLY A 49 -1.99 9.72 2.72
C GLY A 49 -2.11 9.92 4.22
N ALA A 50 -1.01 10.24 4.91
CA ALA A 50 -1.03 10.58 6.33
C ALA A 50 -1.90 11.81 6.62
N ALA A 51 -1.83 12.84 5.78
CA ALA A 51 -2.74 13.99 5.87
C ALA A 51 -4.20 13.56 5.60
N GLY A 52 -4.45 12.72 4.60
CA GLY A 52 -5.78 12.19 4.29
C GLY A 52 -6.39 11.37 5.43
N VAL A 53 -5.58 10.62 6.19
CA VAL A 53 -6.05 9.88 7.37
C VAL A 53 -6.62 10.84 8.42
N SER A 54 -6.06 12.03 8.60
CA SER A 54 -6.62 13.01 9.54
C SER A 54 -8.02 13.49 9.16
N LEU A 55 -8.33 13.52 7.85
CA LEU A 55 -9.67 13.83 7.33
C LEU A 55 -10.63 12.63 7.46
N ALA A 56 -10.11 11.41 7.33
CA ALA A 56 -10.90 10.18 7.43
C ALA A 56 -11.13 9.71 8.89
N ALA A 57 -10.29 10.15 9.83
CA ALA A 57 -10.32 9.74 11.23
C ALA A 57 -11.70 9.89 11.91
N PRO A 58 -12.49 10.96 11.67
CA PRO A 58 -13.83 11.06 12.23
C PRO A 58 -14.83 10.05 11.66
N ALA A 59 -14.62 9.57 10.43
CA ALA A 59 -15.49 8.59 9.77
C ALA A 59 -15.16 7.14 10.14
N LEU A 60 -13.91 6.89 10.54
CA LEU A 60 -13.38 5.57 10.90
C LEU A 60 -14.23 4.80 11.93
N PRO A 61 -14.69 5.40 13.06
CA PRO A 61 -15.51 4.69 14.04
C PRO A 61 -16.82 4.17 13.46
N TYR A 62 -17.47 4.95 12.59
CA TYR A 62 -18.72 4.57 11.94
C TYR A 62 -18.51 3.45 10.91
N ALA A 63 -17.44 3.55 10.12
CA ALA A 63 -17.07 2.53 9.15
C ALA A 63 -16.71 1.20 9.84
N LEU A 64 -15.96 1.25 10.95
CA LEU A 64 -15.61 0.08 11.74
C LEU A 64 -16.82 -0.54 12.43
N ALA A 65 -17.72 0.27 12.98
CA ALA A 65 -18.98 -0.22 13.57
C ALA A 65 -19.87 -0.91 12.51
N PHE A 66 -19.96 -0.32 11.32
CA PHE A 66 -20.68 -0.92 10.19
C PHE A 66 -20.04 -2.25 9.77
N ALA A 67 -18.73 -2.29 9.58
CA ALA A 67 -18.01 -3.51 9.21
C ALA A 67 -18.16 -4.61 10.28
N ALA A 68 -18.08 -4.26 11.56
CA ALA A 68 -18.29 -5.19 12.66
C ALA A 68 -19.72 -5.76 12.64
N GLY A 69 -20.73 -4.90 12.43
CA GLY A 69 -22.12 -5.34 12.30
C GLY A 69 -22.32 -6.30 11.13
N ALA A 70 -21.74 -6.00 9.96
CA ALA A 70 -21.78 -6.88 8.80
C ALA A 70 -21.13 -8.24 9.08
N MET A 71 -19.97 -8.26 9.74
CA MET A 71 -19.30 -9.52 10.11
C MET A 71 -20.09 -10.34 11.12
N ILE A 72 -20.76 -9.71 12.09
CA ILE A 72 -21.64 -10.41 13.04
C ILE A 72 -22.81 -11.05 12.30
N TYR A 73 -23.44 -10.33 11.37
CA TYR A 73 -24.54 -10.87 10.56
C TYR A 73 -24.08 -12.11 9.78
N VAL A 74 -22.96 -12.02 9.04
CA VAL A 74 -22.40 -13.14 8.26
C VAL A 74 -22.09 -14.34 9.16
N VAL A 75 -21.54 -14.12 10.35
CA VAL A 75 -21.26 -15.22 11.28
C VAL A 75 -22.53 -15.93 11.72
N VAL A 76 -23.59 -15.17 12.02
CA VAL A 76 -24.86 -15.74 12.49
C VAL A 76 -25.63 -16.43 11.35
N ASP A 77 -25.63 -15.84 10.16
CA ASP A 77 -26.44 -16.28 9.02
C ASP A 77 -25.78 -17.42 8.25
N ASP A 78 -24.46 -17.37 8.06
CA ASP A 78 -23.73 -18.35 7.26
C ASP A 78 -22.93 -19.33 8.13
N ILE A 79 -22.02 -18.83 8.97
CA ILE A 79 -21.00 -19.66 9.65
C ILE A 79 -21.63 -20.59 10.71
N ILE A 80 -22.54 -20.11 11.55
CA ILE A 80 -23.16 -20.92 12.62
C ILE A 80 -24.03 -22.06 12.05
N PRO A 81 -24.90 -21.82 11.05
CA PRO A 81 -25.65 -22.89 10.40
C PRO A 81 -24.76 -23.93 9.74
N GLU A 82 -23.69 -23.51 9.07
CA GLU A 82 -22.74 -24.41 8.40
C GLU A 82 -21.95 -25.27 9.40
N ALA A 83 -21.62 -24.73 10.58
CA ALA A 83 -20.90 -25.46 11.63
C ALA A 83 -21.73 -26.53 12.36
N HIS A 84 -23.06 -26.49 12.25
CA HIS A 84 -23.97 -27.47 12.87
C HIS A 84 -24.55 -28.48 11.86
N GLN A 85 -24.06 -28.46 10.62
CA GLN A 85 -24.25 -29.53 9.64
C GLN A 85 -23.11 -30.56 9.73
#